data_AF-A0A2S3XTP2-F1
#
_entry.id   AF-A0A2S3XTP2-F1
#
_cell.length_a   1.000
_cell.length_b   1.000
_cell.length_c   1.000
_cell.angle_alpha   90.00
_cell.angle_beta   90.00
_cell.angle_gamma   90.00
#
_symmetry.space_group_name_H-M   'P 1'
#
loop_
_entity.id
_entity.type
_entity.pdbx_description
1 polymer ?
#
loop_
_entity_poly.entity_id
_entity_poly.type
_entity_poly.pdbx_seq_one_letter_code
_entity_poly.pdbx_strand_id
1 'polypeptide(L)'
;MALGDDIRSDLDKMVGNPWSIRNGNVVPGTDDVKLYNNDAVKLDAVYLYADLLGSTKLARDFTPEVAGKVIRSSLRTASTIIKKFDGEIRSYDGDRVMGIFIGGSKNTNAGTVALKINAAMQEIVQPALYAKLPILQSKGYLPRMCVGIASGEAFIARAGVRGSSDLVSIGRAPNVAAKLSDIREPGDYRTYITTQVYYRLREDVKFAEGTHMWQERSAEVGGEQMTIFRSNYRWSV
;
A
#
# COMPACT_ATOMS: atom_id res chain seq x y z
N MET A 1 20.10 -33.84 -5.89
CA MET A 1 20.77 -33.26 -4.72
C MET A 1 19.84 -33.41 -3.53
N ALA A 2 20.37 -33.53 -2.31
CA ALA A 2 19.52 -33.46 -1.13
C ALA A 2 19.04 -32.01 -0.96
N LEU A 3 17.81 -31.80 -0.48
CA LEU A 3 17.24 -30.47 -0.26
C LEU A 3 18.17 -29.51 0.50
N GLY A 4 18.92 -30.04 1.48
CA GLY A 4 19.88 -29.25 2.24
C GLY A 4 21.06 -28.73 1.42
N ASP A 5 21.49 -29.47 0.39
CA ASP A 5 22.60 -29.05 -0.48
C ASP A 5 22.14 -27.95 -1.44
N ASP A 6 20.91 -28.06 -1.95
CA ASP A 6 20.31 -27.02 -2.80
C ASP A 6 20.18 -25.70 -2.02
N ILE A 7 19.67 -25.75 -0.77
CA ILE A 7 19.55 -24.57 0.09
C ILE A 7 20.92 -23.97 0.40
N ARG A 8 21.93 -24.78 0.76
CA ARG A 8 23.28 -24.27 1.05
C ARG A 8 23.89 -23.62 -0.19
N SER A 9 23.75 -24.23 -1.37
CA SER A 9 24.27 -23.67 -2.62
C SER A 9 23.63 -22.31 -2.95
N ASP A 10 22.33 -22.17 -2.74
CA ASP A 10 21.63 -20.90 -2.96
C ASP A 10 22.03 -19.84 -1.93
N LEU A 11 22.16 -20.21 -0.64
CA LEU A 11 22.63 -19.32 0.41
C LEU A 11 24.05 -18.81 0.16
N ASP A 12 24.98 -19.67 -0.23
CA ASP A 12 26.36 -19.27 -0.54
C ASP A 12 26.38 -18.24 -1.68
N LYS A 13 25.55 -18.41 -2.71
CA LYS A 13 25.43 -17.46 -3.83
C LYS A 13 24.77 -16.15 -3.41
N MET A 14 23.78 -16.17 -2.52
CA MET A 14 23.03 -14.97 -2.11
C MET A 14 23.77 -14.16 -1.04
N VAL A 15 24.37 -14.83 -0.05
CA VAL A 15 25.06 -14.15 1.07
C VAL A 15 26.50 -13.79 0.70
N GLY A 16 27.18 -14.64 -0.09
CA GLY A 16 28.60 -14.47 -0.39
C GLY A 16 28.91 -13.44 -1.47
N ASN A 17 27.93 -13.00 -2.27
CA ASN A 17 28.17 -12.08 -3.39
C ASN A 17 27.76 -10.63 -3.07
N PRO A 18 28.49 -9.62 -3.58
CA PRO A 18 28.09 -8.23 -3.45
C PRO A 18 26.84 -7.91 -4.27
N TRP A 19 26.14 -6.83 -3.91
CA TRP A 19 25.00 -6.34 -4.68
C TRP A 19 25.44 -5.58 -5.93
N SER A 20 24.75 -5.85 -7.05
CA SER A 20 24.77 -5.03 -8.26
C SER A 20 23.56 -4.12 -8.25
N ILE A 21 23.78 -2.81 -8.04
CA ILE A 21 22.70 -1.84 -7.84
C ILE A 21 22.73 -0.82 -8.98
N ARG A 22 21.57 -0.54 -9.56
CA ARG A 22 21.38 0.55 -10.53
C ARG A 22 20.23 1.47 -10.12
N ASN A 23 20.35 2.76 -10.39
CA ASN A 23 19.25 3.70 -10.17
C ASN A 23 18.18 3.52 -11.26
N GLY A 24 16.91 3.52 -10.86
CA GLY A 24 15.77 3.41 -11.77
C GLY A 24 14.88 4.65 -11.74
N ASN A 25 14.32 4.98 -12.90
CA ASN A 25 13.32 6.04 -13.09
C ASN A 25 11.96 5.49 -13.55
N VAL A 26 11.81 4.16 -13.54
CA VAL A 26 10.58 3.41 -13.83
C VAL A 26 10.46 2.29 -12.80
N VAL A 27 9.24 1.91 -12.44
CA VAL A 27 9.02 0.72 -11.58
C VAL A 27 9.32 -0.51 -12.44
N PRO A 28 10.33 -1.33 -12.08
CA PRO A 28 10.74 -2.46 -12.91
C PRO A 28 9.69 -3.59 -12.89
N GLY A 29 9.64 -4.34 -13.98
CA GLY A 29 8.99 -5.65 -14.06
C GLY A 29 9.93 -6.77 -13.63
N THR A 30 9.39 -7.97 -13.45
CA THR A 30 10.12 -9.14 -12.93
C THR A 30 11.30 -9.56 -13.83
N ASP A 31 11.21 -9.30 -15.14
CA ASP A 31 12.27 -9.61 -16.11
C ASP A 31 13.39 -8.56 -16.13
N ASP A 32 13.16 -7.39 -15.55
CA ASP A 32 14.19 -6.35 -15.44
C ASP A 32 15.19 -6.67 -14.33
N VAL A 33 14.83 -7.49 -13.33
CA VAL A 33 15.67 -7.77 -12.15
C VAL A 33 16.06 -9.24 -12.10
N LYS A 34 17.38 -9.50 -12.04
CA LYS A 34 17.88 -10.88 -12.01
C LYS A 34 17.51 -11.55 -10.68
N LEU A 35 17.03 -12.80 -10.76
CA LEU A 35 16.71 -13.63 -9.58
C LEU A 35 17.97 -13.99 -8.77
N TYR A 36 19.07 -14.23 -9.46
CA TYR A 36 20.36 -14.58 -8.87
C TYR A 36 21.35 -13.43 -9.12
N ASN A 37 22.38 -13.34 -8.26
CA ASN A 37 23.47 -12.33 -8.27
C ASN A 37 23.17 -10.99 -7.57
N ASN A 38 22.27 -10.96 -6.58
CA ASN A 38 22.01 -9.75 -5.77
C ASN A 38 21.81 -8.50 -6.64
N ASP A 39 20.94 -8.60 -7.64
CA ASP A 39 20.60 -7.49 -8.53
C ASP A 39 19.45 -6.68 -7.95
N ALA A 40 19.59 -5.35 -7.94
CA ALA A 40 18.57 -4.43 -7.46
C ALA A 40 18.46 -3.18 -8.33
N VAL A 41 17.22 -2.71 -8.45
CA VAL A 41 16.93 -1.36 -8.91
C VAL A 41 16.65 -0.47 -7.71
N LYS A 42 17.50 0.52 -7.47
CA LYS A 42 17.26 1.55 -6.46
C LYS A 42 16.29 2.59 -7.00
N LEU A 43 15.18 2.80 -6.29
CA LEU A 43 14.18 3.82 -6.60
C LEU A 43 14.06 4.81 -5.44
N ASP A 44 13.98 6.10 -5.75
CA ASP A 44 13.39 7.09 -4.85
C ASP A 44 11.88 7.17 -5.14
N ALA A 45 11.09 6.50 -4.30
CA ALA A 45 9.67 6.25 -4.58
C ALA A 45 8.78 6.63 -3.38
N VAL A 46 7.48 6.68 -3.65
CA VAL A 46 6.42 6.74 -2.65
C VAL A 46 5.65 5.43 -2.69
N TYR A 47 5.50 4.83 -1.52
CA TYR A 47 4.80 3.58 -1.32
C TYR A 47 3.45 3.87 -0.68
N LEU A 48 2.39 3.31 -1.26
CA LEU A 48 1.04 3.38 -0.76
C LEU A 48 0.52 1.96 -0.52
N TYR A 49 0.06 1.67 0.69
CA TYR A 49 -0.73 0.48 0.98
C TYR A 49 -2.15 0.89 1.28
N ALA A 50 -3.12 0.24 0.65
CA ALA A 50 -4.53 0.36 0.99
C ALA A 50 -5.01 -0.99 1.51
N ASP A 51 -5.54 -1.01 2.74
CA ASP A 51 -5.90 -2.21 3.48
C ASP A 51 -7.37 -2.20 3.90
N LEU A 52 -8.07 -3.32 3.67
CA LEU A 52 -9.47 -3.46 4.02
C LEU A 52 -9.65 -3.61 5.54
N LEU A 53 -10.50 -2.77 6.10
CA LEU A 53 -10.83 -2.86 7.52
C LEU A 53 -11.77 -4.03 7.80
N GLY A 54 -11.45 -4.77 8.87
CA GLY A 54 -12.31 -5.82 9.42
C GLY A 54 -12.37 -7.10 8.59
N SER A 55 -11.37 -7.39 7.76
CA SER A 55 -11.33 -8.64 6.99
C SER A 55 -11.39 -9.91 7.83
N THR A 56 -10.83 -9.90 9.05
CA THR A 56 -11.01 -11.01 10.01
C THR A 56 -12.49 -11.23 10.37
N LYS A 57 -13.24 -10.14 10.64
CA LYS A 57 -14.69 -10.21 10.88
C LYS A 57 -15.41 -10.73 9.64
N LEU A 58 -14.98 -10.26 8.46
CA LEU A 58 -15.54 -10.66 7.18
C LEU A 58 -15.36 -12.17 6.93
N ALA A 59 -14.17 -12.72 7.19
CA ALA A 59 -13.87 -14.14 7.02
C ALA A 59 -14.56 -15.04 8.06
N ARG A 60 -14.76 -14.55 9.29
CA ARG A 60 -15.39 -15.30 10.38
C ARG A 60 -16.91 -15.33 10.30
N ASP A 61 -17.54 -14.19 9.98
CA ASP A 61 -18.97 -13.97 10.21
C ASP A 61 -19.83 -14.04 8.93
N PHE A 62 -19.19 -14.16 7.76
CA PHE A 62 -19.84 -14.14 6.44
C PHE A 62 -19.35 -15.28 5.56
N THR A 63 -20.14 -15.63 4.53
CA THR A 63 -19.75 -16.68 3.58
C THR A 63 -18.60 -16.19 2.68
N PRO A 64 -17.80 -17.11 2.12
CA PRO A 64 -16.72 -16.76 1.19
C PRO A 64 -17.18 -15.92 -0.01
N GLU A 65 -18.41 -16.12 -0.50
CA GLU A 65 -18.97 -15.34 -1.62
C GLU A 65 -19.26 -13.89 -1.22
N VAL A 66 -19.76 -13.65 -0.01
CA VAL A 66 -19.98 -12.30 0.52
C VAL A 66 -18.63 -11.63 0.75
N ALA A 67 -17.70 -12.32 1.41
CA ALA A 67 -16.36 -11.83 1.65
C ALA A 67 -15.63 -11.47 0.34
N GLY A 68 -15.69 -12.36 -0.65
CA GLY A 68 -15.08 -12.17 -1.96
C GLY A 68 -15.65 -10.98 -2.72
N LYS A 69 -16.96 -10.69 -2.60
CA LYS A 69 -17.57 -9.48 -3.20
C LYS A 69 -17.03 -8.20 -2.56
N VAL A 70 -16.90 -8.15 -1.24
CA VAL A 70 -16.36 -6.99 -0.51
C VAL A 70 -14.87 -6.78 -0.85
N ILE A 71 -14.05 -7.82 -0.71
CA ILE A 71 -12.59 -7.73 -0.96
C ILE A 71 -12.33 -7.32 -2.40
N ARG A 72 -12.94 -8.01 -3.38
CA ARG A 72 -12.68 -7.72 -4.80
C ARG A 72 -13.15 -6.33 -5.21
N SER A 73 -14.30 -5.86 -4.72
CA SER A 73 -14.80 -4.51 -5.05
C SER A 73 -13.91 -3.42 -4.44
N SER A 74 -13.47 -3.61 -3.20
CA SER A 74 -12.57 -2.68 -2.50
C SER A 74 -11.20 -2.59 -3.20
N LEU A 75 -10.57 -3.75 -3.44
CA LEU A 75 -9.29 -3.82 -4.15
C LEU A 75 -9.40 -3.26 -5.57
N ARG A 76 -10.46 -3.59 -6.32
CA ARG A 76 -10.68 -3.05 -7.66
C ARG A 76 -10.80 -1.53 -7.65
N THR A 77 -11.51 -0.98 -6.68
CA THR A 77 -11.69 0.47 -6.53
C THR A 77 -10.34 1.14 -6.23
N ALA A 78 -9.61 0.66 -5.22
CA ALA A 78 -8.30 1.18 -4.88
C ALA A 78 -7.31 1.10 -6.06
N SER A 79 -7.21 -0.06 -6.71
CA SER A 79 -6.36 -0.27 -7.89
C SER A 79 -6.70 0.66 -9.06
N THR A 80 -8.00 0.89 -9.30
CA THR A 80 -8.44 1.78 -10.38
C THR A 80 -7.99 3.22 -10.11
N ILE A 81 -8.13 3.68 -8.87
CA ILE A 81 -7.71 5.03 -8.47
C ILE A 81 -6.17 5.12 -8.51
N ILE A 82 -5.43 4.14 -7.99
CA ILE A 82 -3.96 4.10 -8.06
C ILE A 82 -3.47 4.27 -9.50
N LYS A 83 -3.98 3.46 -10.44
CA LYS A 83 -3.58 3.54 -11.86
C LYS A 83 -3.99 4.85 -12.53
N LYS A 84 -5.09 5.48 -12.09
CA LYS A 84 -5.57 6.76 -12.65
C LYS A 84 -4.66 7.95 -12.31
N PHE A 85 -3.87 7.83 -11.24
CA PHE A 85 -2.95 8.87 -10.75
C PHE A 85 -1.48 8.43 -10.85
N ASP A 86 -1.15 7.71 -11.92
CA ASP A 86 0.23 7.31 -12.28
C ASP A 86 0.95 6.44 -11.23
N GLY A 87 0.19 5.74 -10.39
CA GLY A 87 0.73 4.71 -9.50
C GLY A 87 0.81 3.37 -10.20
N GLU A 88 1.90 2.63 -9.99
CA GLU A 88 2.03 1.25 -10.46
C GLU A 88 1.62 0.26 -9.37
N ILE A 89 0.75 -0.69 -9.72
CA ILE A 89 0.31 -1.73 -8.80
C ILE A 89 1.41 -2.78 -8.73
N ARG A 90 1.99 -2.95 -7.54
CA ARG A 90 3.11 -3.87 -7.34
C ARG A 90 2.64 -5.26 -6.92
N SER A 91 1.75 -5.33 -5.94
CA SER A 91 1.26 -6.60 -5.40
C SER A 91 -0.11 -6.43 -4.76
N TYR A 92 -0.80 -7.56 -4.65
CA TYR A 92 -1.94 -7.77 -3.77
C TYR A 92 -1.51 -8.73 -2.68
N ASP A 93 -1.80 -8.40 -1.43
CA ASP A 93 -1.55 -9.27 -0.28
C ASP A 93 -2.87 -9.46 0.47
N GLY A 94 -3.58 -10.55 0.12
CA GLY A 94 -4.91 -10.82 0.64
C GLY A 94 -5.92 -9.73 0.28
N ASP A 95 -6.27 -8.91 1.26
CA ASP A 95 -7.20 -7.78 1.20
C ASP A 95 -6.52 -6.41 1.06
N ARG A 96 -5.20 -6.42 0.83
CA ARG A 96 -4.36 -5.23 0.63
C ARG A 96 -3.89 -5.08 -0.81
N VAL A 97 -3.73 -3.84 -1.25
CA VAL A 97 -3.04 -3.49 -2.50
C VAL A 97 -1.89 -2.52 -2.24
N MET A 98 -0.77 -2.78 -2.91
CA MET A 98 0.43 -1.94 -2.89
C MET A 98 0.56 -1.15 -4.20
N GLY A 99 0.64 0.17 -4.09
CA GLY A 99 0.98 1.09 -5.17
C GLY A 99 2.38 1.70 -4.97
N ILE A 100 3.13 1.85 -6.06
CA ILE A 100 4.41 2.55 -6.11
C ILE A 100 4.28 3.76 -7.03
N PHE A 101 4.63 4.94 -6.52
CA PHE A 101 4.63 6.19 -7.27
C PHE A 101 6.05 6.73 -7.40
N ILE A 102 6.41 7.20 -8.59
CA ILE A 102 7.71 7.76 -8.91
C ILE A 102 7.55 9.10 -9.66
N GLY A 103 8.66 9.81 -9.90
CA GLY A 103 8.64 11.11 -10.58
C GLY A 103 8.27 12.29 -9.67
N GLY A 104 8.17 13.49 -10.26
CA GLY A 104 8.04 14.75 -9.51
C GLY A 104 6.74 14.87 -8.69
N SER A 105 5.64 14.29 -9.17
CA SER A 105 4.31 14.38 -8.53
C SER A 105 4.01 13.24 -7.56
N LYS A 106 4.94 12.29 -7.35
CA LYS A 106 4.69 11.02 -6.62
C LYS A 106 4.01 11.18 -5.26
N ASN A 107 4.43 12.17 -4.46
CA ASN A 107 3.86 12.42 -3.13
C ASN A 107 2.43 12.95 -3.23
N THR A 108 2.22 13.94 -4.10
CA THR A 108 0.91 14.56 -4.33
C THR A 108 -0.08 13.55 -4.90
N ASN A 109 0.34 12.75 -5.88
CA ASN A 109 -0.51 11.72 -6.49
C ASN A 109 -0.90 10.67 -5.44
N ALA A 110 0.04 10.15 -4.66
CA ALA A 110 -0.25 9.19 -3.60
C ALA A 110 -1.21 9.77 -2.54
N GLY A 111 -0.99 11.01 -2.09
CA GLY A 111 -1.88 11.69 -1.15
C GLY A 111 -3.31 11.87 -1.72
N THR A 112 -3.41 12.28 -2.98
CA THR A 112 -4.69 12.40 -3.70
C THR A 112 -5.42 11.07 -3.79
N VAL A 113 -4.71 10.01 -4.15
CA VAL A 113 -5.24 8.64 -4.23
C VAL A 113 -5.81 8.20 -2.90
N ALA A 114 -5.12 8.45 -1.79
CA ALA A 114 -5.60 8.03 -0.48
C ALA A 114 -6.93 8.71 -0.07
N LEU A 115 -7.03 10.03 -0.27
CA LEU A 115 -8.25 10.78 0.04
C LEU A 115 -9.43 10.37 -0.88
N LYS A 116 -9.14 10.05 -2.15
CA LYS A 116 -10.13 9.53 -3.10
C LYS A 116 -10.55 8.09 -2.78
N ILE A 117 -9.65 7.22 -2.33
CA ILE A 117 -10.00 5.87 -1.86
C ILE A 117 -10.96 5.98 -0.67
N ASN A 118 -10.67 6.87 0.28
CA ASN A 118 -11.54 7.09 1.43
C ASN A 118 -12.95 7.53 1.01
N ALA A 119 -13.06 8.48 0.07
CA ALA A 119 -14.34 8.93 -0.47
C ALA A 119 -15.07 7.81 -1.25
N ALA A 120 -14.40 7.17 -2.21
CA ALA A 120 -14.98 6.09 -3.03
C ALA A 120 -15.55 4.96 -2.16
N MET A 121 -14.83 4.56 -1.11
CA MET A 121 -15.27 3.51 -0.22
C MET A 121 -16.59 3.87 0.49
N GLN A 122 -16.71 5.12 0.95
CA GLN A 122 -17.87 5.56 1.72
C GLN A 122 -19.07 5.95 0.86
N GLU A 123 -18.82 6.55 -0.31
CA GLU A 123 -19.86 7.18 -1.14
C GLU A 123 -20.33 6.28 -2.29
N ILE A 124 -19.50 5.31 -2.71
CA ILE A 124 -19.79 4.46 -3.87
C ILE A 124 -19.83 2.98 -3.46
N VAL A 125 -18.73 2.46 -2.89
CA VAL A 125 -18.59 1.02 -2.62
C VAL A 125 -19.53 0.57 -1.50
N GLN A 126 -19.54 1.28 -0.36
CA GLN A 126 -20.39 0.94 0.76
C GLN A 126 -21.89 0.95 0.40
N PRO A 127 -22.47 2.01 -0.20
CA PRO A 127 -23.88 2.01 -0.58
C PRO A 127 -24.22 0.89 -1.57
N ALA A 128 -23.36 0.64 -2.57
CA ALA A 128 -23.58 -0.43 -3.54
C ALA A 128 -23.55 -1.83 -2.89
N LEU A 129 -22.61 -2.05 -1.96
CA LEU A 129 -22.53 -3.30 -1.20
C LEU A 129 -23.76 -3.49 -0.33
N TYR A 130 -24.20 -2.49 0.43
CA TYR A 130 -25.38 -2.62 1.29
C TYR A 130 -26.66 -2.84 0.49
N ALA A 131 -26.82 -2.17 -0.66
CA ALA A 131 -27.99 -2.37 -1.52
C ALA A 131 -28.10 -3.80 -2.07
N LYS A 132 -26.97 -4.47 -2.31
CA LYS A 132 -26.94 -5.84 -2.86
C LYS A 132 -26.71 -6.92 -1.80
N LEU A 133 -26.20 -6.57 -0.63
CA LEU A 133 -25.80 -7.46 0.46
C LEU A 133 -26.21 -6.82 1.81
N PRO A 134 -27.52 -6.69 2.11
CA PRO A 134 -28.00 -6.04 3.33
C PRO A 134 -27.53 -6.72 4.63
N ILE A 135 -27.11 -7.99 4.55
CA ILE A 135 -26.51 -8.74 5.66
C ILE A 135 -25.24 -8.06 6.22
N LEU A 136 -24.50 -7.31 5.40
CA LEU A 136 -23.32 -6.56 5.85
C LEU A 136 -23.75 -5.50 6.87
N GLN A 137 -24.78 -4.74 6.56
CA GLN A 137 -25.31 -3.70 7.43
C GLN A 137 -25.96 -4.31 8.69
N SER A 138 -26.77 -5.37 8.56
CA SER A 138 -27.45 -5.97 9.71
C SER A 138 -26.50 -6.62 10.71
N LYS A 139 -25.33 -7.11 10.26
CA LYS A 139 -24.25 -7.61 11.12
C LYS A 139 -23.23 -6.54 11.52
N GLY A 140 -23.48 -5.28 11.19
CA GLY A 140 -22.62 -4.14 11.53
C GLY A 140 -21.21 -4.26 10.95
N TYR A 141 -21.08 -4.74 9.71
CA TYR A 141 -19.82 -4.71 8.96
C TYR A 141 -19.77 -3.45 8.11
N LEU A 142 -18.70 -2.67 8.27
CA LEU A 142 -18.51 -1.37 7.62
C LEU A 142 -17.34 -1.44 6.63
N PRO A 143 -17.59 -1.55 5.31
CA PRO A 143 -16.53 -1.64 4.31
C PRO A 143 -15.80 -0.30 4.18
N ARG A 144 -14.57 -0.26 4.70
CA ARG A 144 -13.66 0.89 4.62
C ARG A 144 -12.26 0.38 4.35
N MET A 145 -11.42 1.23 3.76
CA MET A 145 -9.98 0.95 3.65
C MET A 145 -9.20 1.94 4.52
N CYS A 146 -8.05 1.49 5.03
CA CYS A 146 -7.04 2.32 5.66
C CYS A 146 -5.84 2.44 4.72
N VAL A 147 -5.36 3.66 4.50
CA VAL A 147 -4.29 3.94 3.56
C VAL A 147 -3.07 4.47 4.30
N GLY A 148 -1.92 3.83 4.10
CA GLY A 148 -0.63 4.23 4.64
C GLY A 148 0.33 4.65 3.53
N ILE A 149 1.02 5.79 3.69
CA ILE A 149 1.95 6.32 2.69
C ILE A 149 3.29 6.73 3.30
N ALA A 150 4.37 6.27 2.69
CA ALA A 150 5.72 6.70 3.03
C ALA A 150 6.56 6.95 1.77
N SER A 151 7.42 7.97 1.83
CA SER A 151 8.39 8.31 0.78
C SER A 151 9.79 7.89 1.23
N GLY A 152 10.58 7.36 0.31
CA GLY A 152 12.00 7.13 0.55
C GLY A 152 12.64 6.24 -0.51
N GLU A 153 13.94 6.07 -0.36
CA GLU A 153 14.69 5.15 -1.20
C GLU A 153 14.41 3.69 -0.81
N ALA A 154 14.30 2.83 -1.82
CA ALA A 154 14.18 1.39 -1.64
C ALA A 154 14.80 0.65 -2.83
N PHE A 155 15.23 -0.58 -2.57
CA PHE A 155 15.64 -1.50 -3.61
C PHE A 155 14.45 -2.33 -4.06
N ILE A 156 14.28 -2.46 -5.37
CA ILE A 156 13.44 -3.47 -5.97
C ILE A 156 14.34 -4.62 -6.38
N ALA A 157 14.19 -5.74 -5.68
CA ALA A 157 14.95 -6.97 -5.89
C ALA A 157 14.00 -8.11 -6.23
N ARG A 158 14.48 -9.16 -6.88
CA ARG A 158 13.68 -10.36 -7.16
C ARG A 158 13.94 -11.40 -6.07
N ALA A 159 12.88 -11.96 -5.50
CA ALA A 159 12.95 -12.99 -4.45
C ALA A 159 12.09 -14.20 -4.81
N GLY A 160 12.49 -15.37 -4.34
CA GLY A 160 11.82 -16.65 -4.58
C GLY A 160 12.76 -17.66 -5.23
N VAL A 161 12.17 -18.64 -5.92
CA VAL A 161 12.90 -19.74 -6.58
C VAL A 161 12.63 -19.73 -8.08
N ARG A 162 13.43 -20.49 -8.84
CA ARG A 162 13.19 -20.63 -10.28
C ARG A 162 11.77 -21.16 -10.54
N GLY A 163 11.03 -20.47 -11.39
CA GLY A 163 9.63 -20.81 -11.72
C GLY A 163 8.59 -20.27 -10.73
N SER A 164 9.00 -19.72 -9.58
CA SER A 164 8.10 -19.10 -8.60
C SER A 164 8.85 -17.99 -7.85
N SER A 165 8.83 -16.79 -8.43
CA SER A 165 9.56 -15.62 -7.90
C SER A 165 8.83 -14.34 -8.26
N ASP A 166 9.01 -13.31 -7.45
CA ASP A 166 8.40 -12.00 -7.67
C ASP A 166 9.31 -10.88 -7.16
N LEU A 167 9.02 -9.63 -7.51
CA LEU A 167 9.78 -8.50 -6.98
C LEU A 167 9.31 -8.08 -5.58
N VAL A 168 10.29 -7.83 -4.72
CA VAL A 168 10.14 -7.31 -3.37
C VAL A 168 10.72 -5.90 -3.28
N SER A 169 10.09 -5.04 -2.48
CA SER A 169 10.60 -3.71 -2.15
C SER A 169 11.31 -3.75 -0.80
N ILE A 170 12.62 -3.52 -0.79
CA ILE A 170 13.48 -3.57 0.38
C ILE A 170 13.88 -2.15 0.75
N GLY A 171 13.37 -1.66 1.88
CA GLY A 171 13.68 -0.33 2.38
C GLY A 171 12.75 0.09 3.51
N ARG A 172 13.05 1.22 4.15
CA ARG A 172 12.23 1.73 5.25
C ARG A 172 10.84 2.17 4.77
N ALA A 173 10.75 2.83 3.62
CA ALA A 173 9.49 3.37 3.10
C ALA A 173 8.38 2.30 2.86
N PRO A 174 8.62 1.18 2.15
CA PRO A 174 7.57 0.17 1.96
C PRO A 174 7.07 -0.42 3.29
N ASN A 175 7.98 -0.67 4.23
CA ASN A 175 7.64 -1.21 5.56
C ASN A 175 6.79 -0.21 6.37
N VAL A 176 7.21 1.07 6.42
CA VAL A 176 6.47 2.11 7.13
C VAL A 176 5.09 2.32 6.50
N ALA A 177 4.98 2.36 5.17
CA ALA A 177 3.69 2.51 4.48
C ALA A 177 2.72 1.37 4.84
N ALA A 178 3.19 0.12 4.86
CA ALA A 178 2.38 -1.02 5.28
C ALA A 178 1.92 -0.91 6.74
N LYS A 179 2.81 -0.50 7.65
CA LYS A 179 2.44 -0.32 9.07
C LYS A 179 1.47 0.84 9.29
N LEU A 180 1.57 1.90 8.49
CA LEU A 180 0.60 2.98 8.51
C LEU A 180 -0.79 2.52 8.04
N SER A 181 -0.88 1.66 7.03
CA SER A 181 -2.17 1.09 6.60
C SER A 181 -2.78 0.13 7.62
N ASP A 182 -1.95 -0.46 8.50
CA ASP A 182 -2.40 -1.36 9.57
C ASP A 182 -3.00 -0.60 10.79
N ILE A 183 -2.95 0.74 10.83
CA ILE A 183 -3.50 1.51 11.97
C ILE A 183 -5.02 1.28 12.09
N ARG A 184 -5.46 0.97 13.32
CA ARG A 184 -6.88 0.72 13.68
C ARG A 184 -7.27 1.59 14.87
N GLU A 185 -7.47 2.88 14.63
CA GLU A 185 -7.94 3.79 15.69
C GLU A 185 -9.44 4.10 15.61
N PRO A 186 -10.07 4.45 16.76
CA PRO A 186 -11.42 4.98 16.78
C PRO A 186 -11.58 6.25 15.93
N GLY A 187 -12.81 6.53 15.51
CA GLY A 187 -13.15 7.67 14.66
C GLY A 187 -12.97 7.38 13.17
N ASP A 188 -12.83 8.45 12.38
CA ASP A 188 -12.94 8.40 10.91
C ASP A 188 -11.62 8.58 10.15
N TYR A 189 -10.48 8.68 10.84
CA TYR A 189 -9.18 8.81 10.19
C TYR A 189 -8.78 7.51 9.47
N ARG A 190 -8.60 7.59 8.16
CA ARG A 190 -8.34 6.43 7.29
C ARG A 190 -7.18 6.62 6.33
N THR A 191 -6.49 7.76 6.40
CA THR A 191 -5.28 8.02 5.65
C THR A 191 -4.19 8.45 6.61
N TYR A 192 -3.01 7.85 6.50
CA TYR A 192 -1.84 8.16 7.32
C TYR A 192 -0.62 8.30 6.43
N ILE A 193 0.12 9.39 6.59
CA ILE A 193 1.31 9.69 5.80
C ILE A 193 2.47 10.09 6.70
N THR A 194 3.68 9.72 6.30
CA THR A 194 4.90 10.23 6.94
C THR A 194 5.08 11.74 6.72
N THR A 195 5.82 12.40 7.61
CA THR A 195 6.21 13.81 7.49
C THR A 195 6.88 14.13 6.15
N GLN A 196 7.70 13.22 5.62
CA GLN A 196 8.38 13.37 4.33
C GLN A 196 7.39 13.48 3.16
N VAL A 197 6.26 12.75 3.23
CA VAL A 197 5.20 12.83 2.23
C VAL A 197 4.45 14.15 2.39
N TYR A 198 4.01 14.47 3.61
CA TYR A 198 3.22 15.67 3.90
C TYR A 198 3.87 16.95 3.38
N TYR A 199 5.15 17.18 3.69
CA TYR A 199 5.84 18.40 3.24
C TYR A 199 6.09 18.48 1.73
N ARG A 200 5.98 17.36 1.03
CA ARG A 200 6.09 17.27 -0.45
C ARG A 200 4.74 17.22 -1.15
N LEU A 201 3.62 17.27 -0.41
CA LEU A 201 2.31 17.49 -1.00
C LEU A 201 2.24 18.92 -1.54
N ARG A 202 1.57 19.08 -2.68
CA ARG A 202 1.09 20.39 -3.12
C ARG A 202 0.05 20.94 -2.14
N GLU A 203 -0.08 22.27 -2.10
CA GLU A 203 -1.00 22.97 -1.20
C GLU A 203 -2.47 22.58 -1.41
N ASP A 204 -2.87 22.31 -2.66
CA ASP A 204 -4.22 21.86 -3.01
C ASP A 204 -4.55 20.44 -2.54
N VAL A 205 -3.56 19.69 -2.04
CA VAL A 205 -3.75 18.38 -1.36
C VAL A 205 -3.60 18.52 0.16
N LYS A 206 -3.19 19.68 0.66
CA LYS A 206 -3.14 19.97 2.10
C LYS A 206 -4.37 20.72 2.59
N PHE A 207 -4.95 21.57 1.74
CA PHE A 207 -6.08 22.42 2.07
C PHE A 207 -7.21 22.25 1.06
N ALA A 208 -8.45 22.31 1.56
CA ALA A 208 -9.64 22.45 0.74
C ALA A 208 -10.46 23.63 1.25
N GLU A 209 -10.74 24.60 0.38
CA GLU A 209 -11.51 25.81 0.73
C GLU A 209 -10.94 26.53 1.97
N GLY A 210 -9.61 26.58 2.10
CA GLY A 210 -8.91 27.18 3.24
C GLY A 210 -8.87 26.31 4.51
N THR A 211 -9.55 25.17 4.53
CA THR A 211 -9.52 24.22 5.66
C THR A 211 -8.37 23.25 5.50
N HIS A 212 -7.55 23.12 6.55
CA HIS A 212 -6.44 22.17 6.58
C HIS A 212 -6.96 20.73 6.77
N MET A 213 -6.55 19.82 5.88
CA MET A 213 -7.10 18.46 5.81
C MET A 213 -6.31 17.41 6.60
N TRP A 214 -5.19 17.80 7.23
CA TRP A 214 -4.23 16.86 7.83
C TRP A 214 -3.96 17.19 9.29
N GLN A 215 -4.09 16.21 10.18
CA GLN A 215 -3.73 16.39 11.57
C GLN A 215 -2.38 15.76 11.87
N GLU A 216 -1.43 16.55 12.39
CA GLU A 216 -0.17 16.03 12.91
C GLU A 216 -0.39 15.23 14.20
N ARG A 217 0.37 14.15 14.39
CA ARG A 217 0.45 13.39 15.65
C ARG A 217 1.75 12.59 15.74
N SER A 218 2.12 12.21 16.96
CA SER A 218 3.10 11.15 17.19
C SER A 218 2.45 9.78 17.07
N ALA A 219 3.18 8.80 16.54
CA ALA A 219 2.79 7.40 16.53
C ALA A 219 4.01 6.48 16.52
N GLU A 220 3.87 5.31 17.14
CA GLU A 220 4.82 4.22 16.95
C GLU A 220 4.48 3.47 15.67
N VAL A 221 5.41 3.42 14.73
CA VAL A 221 5.23 2.77 13.43
C VAL A 221 6.41 1.85 13.18
N GLY A 222 6.18 0.54 13.24
CA GLY A 222 7.24 -0.45 13.02
C GLY A 222 8.35 -0.44 14.08
N GLY A 223 8.02 -0.11 15.34
CA GLY A 223 8.99 -0.03 16.45
C GLY A 223 9.75 1.30 16.54
N GLU A 224 9.42 2.28 15.70
CA GLU A 224 10.01 3.61 15.70
C GLU A 224 8.94 4.64 16.07
N GLN A 225 9.25 5.52 17.03
CA GLN A 225 8.41 6.70 17.31
C GLN A 225 8.68 7.77 16.25
N MET A 226 7.62 8.22 15.58
CA MET A 226 7.74 9.23 14.53
C MET A 226 6.50 10.15 14.48
N THR A 227 6.72 11.35 13.95
CA THR A 227 5.63 12.25 13.56
C THR A 227 5.00 11.75 12.26
N ILE A 228 3.68 11.68 12.26
CA ILE A 228 2.86 11.34 11.09
C ILE A 228 1.73 12.35 10.94
N PHE A 229 1.14 12.41 9.75
CA PHE A 229 -0.07 13.16 9.48
C PHE A 229 -1.20 12.21 9.15
N ARG A 230 -2.40 12.47 9.68
CA ARG A 230 -3.60 11.69 9.41
C ARG A 230 -4.71 12.54 8.78
N SER A 231 -5.53 11.93 7.95
CA SER A 231 -6.69 12.59 7.35
C SER A 231 -7.91 11.66 7.34
N ASN A 232 -9.08 12.25 7.55
CA ASN A 232 -10.39 11.66 7.32
C ASN A 232 -11.11 12.33 6.14
N TYR A 233 -10.43 13.25 5.44
CA TYR A 233 -11.02 14.03 4.36
C TYR A 233 -11.45 13.11 3.20
N ARG A 234 -12.52 13.52 2.52
CA ARG A 234 -13.12 12.79 1.41
C ARG A 234 -13.04 13.65 0.17
N TRP A 235 -12.21 13.24 -0.79
CA TRP A 235 -12.07 13.95 -2.04
C TRP A 235 -12.96 13.30 -3.11
N SER A 236 -13.82 14.08 -3.76
CA SER A 236 -14.74 13.59 -4.79
C SER A 236 -14.04 12.73 -5.84
N VAL A 237 -14.73 11.69 -6.31
CA VAL A 237 -14.20 10.67 -7.23
C VAL A 237 -14.90 10.76 -8.57
#